data_AF-A0A3D0ZTL6-F1
#
_entry.id   AF-A0A3D0ZTL6-F1
#
_cell.length_a   1.000
_cell.length_b   1.000
_cell.length_c   1.000
_cell.angle_alpha   90.00
_cell.angle_beta   90.00
_cell.angle_gamma   90.00
#
_symmetry.space_group_name_H-M   'P 1'
#
loop_
_entity.id
_entity.type
_entity.pdbx_description
1 polymer ?
#
loop_
_entity_poly.entity_id
_entity_poly.type
_entity_poly.pdbx_seq_one_letter_code
_entity_poly.pdbx_strand_id
1 'polypeptide(L)'
;MAASGKISCGCGEVVLHLPNPRPKFRCGCCCSDCLQRAFIGARGKPRSEIAERLEPIDLIYVDSVMFIPNDQTLDRLEVFRINDSEGDNISLRASCCGAVLCTENQQFHTPHSMATFTNLDPEVNCEFEALPQTSCHLFTCDWSEKGANALAQKEVELFEEARPQIFHPAKELQNPLVQALVTAFQLPAAHNSEQFTTFKQLREHMRVDVVDDYFDVSHEVFRLAQQ
;
A
#
# COMPACT_ATOMS: atom_id res chain seq x y z
N MET A 1 -14.53 5.68 -24.55
CA MET A 1 -14.35 4.74 -23.44
C MET A 1 -14.19 5.56 -22.18
N ALA A 2 -14.89 5.25 -21.09
CA ALA A 2 -14.65 5.92 -19.82
C ALA A 2 -13.18 5.70 -19.40
N ALA A 3 -12.55 6.69 -18.79
CA ALA A 3 -11.21 6.53 -18.26
C ALA A 3 -11.23 5.42 -17.21
N SER A 4 -10.21 4.55 -17.22
CA SER A 4 -10.04 3.45 -16.27
C SER A 4 -8.63 3.47 -15.72
N GLY A 5 -8.47 3.13 -14.45
CA GLY A 5 -7.15 3.01 -13.83
C GLY A 5 -6.55 1.64 -14.13
N LYS A 6 -5.24 1.48 -13.91
CA LYS A 6 -4.59 0.18 -13.93
C LYS A 6 -3.45 0.09 -12.92
N ILE A 7 -3.23 -1.12 -12.42
CA ILE A 7 -2.03 -1.52 -11.65
C ILE A 7 -1.34 -2.61 -12.47
N SER A 8 -0.08 -2.42 -12.83
CA SER A 8 0.71 -3.38 -13.61
C SER A 8 1.92 -3.81 -12.80
N CYS A 9 2.25 -5.09 -12.80
CA CYS A 9 3.50 -5.56 -12.16
C CYS A 9 4.74 -5.02 -12.91
N GLY A 10 5.92 -5.09 -12.28
CA GLY A 10 7.16 -4.54 -12.86
C GLY A 10 7.56 -5.10 -14.24
N CYS A 11 7.14 -6.32 -14.61
CA CYS A 11 7.36 -6.88 -15.95
C CYS A 11 6.17 -6.70 -16.92
N GLY A 12 5.06 -6.09 -16.48
CA GLY A 12 3.86 -5.84 -17.28
C GLY A 12 3.00 -7.07 -17.58
N GLU A 13 3.38 -8.25 -17.09
CA GLU A 13 2.69 -9.52 -17.35
C GLU A 13 1.40 -9.72 -16.57
N VAL A 14 1.22 -8.96 -15.48
CA VAL A 14 0.03 -8.97 -14.62
C VAL A 14 -0.51 -7.55 -14.59
N VAL A 15 -1.76 -7.39 -15.02
CA VAL A 15 -2.44 -6.09 -15.08
C VAL A 15 -3.81 -6.21 -14.43
N LEU A 16 -4.09 -5.36 -13.45
CA LEU A 16 -5.39 -5.19 -12.81
C LEU A 16 -6.01 -3.89 -13.32
N HIS A 17 -7.23 -3.94 -13.84
CA HIS A 17 -7.96 -2.75 -14.26
C HIS A 17 -8.87 -2.24 -13.14
N LEU A 18 -8.80 -0.94 -12.86
CA LEU A 18 -9.61 -0.29 -11.85
C LEU A 18 -10.80 0.41 -12.53
N PRO A 19 -12.06 0.12 -12.12
CA PRO A 19 -13.24 0.76 -12.69
C PRO A 19 -13.22 2.28 -12.48
N ASN A 20 -12.71 2.71 -11.34
CA ASN A 20 -12.54 4.11 -10.99
C ASN A 20 -11.04 4.47 -11.11
N PRO A 21 -10.66 5.33 -12.07
CA PRO A 21 -9.28 5.77 -12.22
C PRO A 21 -8.84 6.71 -11.11
N ARG A 22 -9.77 7.28 -10.31
CA ARG A 22 -9.47 8.26 -9.28
C ARG A 22 -9.24 7.57 -7.95
N PRO A 23 -8.03 7.62 -7.39
CA PRO A 23 -7.82 7.08 -6.08
C PRO A 23 -8.56 7.89 -5.00
N LYS A 24 -8.78 7.24 -3.86
CA LYS A 24 -9.57 7.75 -2.73
C LYS A 24 -8.74 8.56 -1.75
N PHE A 25 -7.49 8.15 -1.55
CA PHE A 25 -6.59 8.74 -0.55
C PHE A 25 -5.13 8.43 -0.86
N ARG A 26 -4.21 9.28 -0.41
CA ARG A 26 -2.76 9.07 -0.53
C ARG A 26 -2.02 9.49 0.74
N CYS A 27 -1.15 8.62 1.25
CA CYS A 27 -0.30 8.88 2.42
C CYS A 27 1.02 8.10 2.37
N GLY A 28 2.00 8.58 3.13
CA GLY A 28 3.23 7.85 3.39
C GLY A 28 2.97 6.87 4.53
N CYS A 29 3.46 5.64 4.40
CA CYS A 29 3.44 4.66 5.47
C CYS A 29 4.86 4.35 5.94
N CYS A 30 5.05 4.49 7.24
CA CYS A 30 6.31 4.28 7.91
C CYS A 30 6.41 2.90 8.59
N CYS A 31 5.37 2.06 8.50
CA CYS A 31 5.36 0.79 9.22
C CYS A 31 6.34 -0.25 8.66
N SER A 32 6.79 -1.14 9.54
CA SER A 32 7.73 -2.21 9.21
C SER A 32 7.14 -3.23 8.23
N ASP A 33 5.83 -3.47 8.26
CA ASP A 33 5.17 -4.36 7.29
C ASP A 33 5.19 -3.78 5.87
N CYS A 34 5.08 -2.46 5.71
CA CYS A 34 5.17 -1.82 4.39
C CYS A 34 6.61 -1.87 3.87
N LEU A 35 7.60 -1.72 4.75
CA LEU A 35 9.00 -1.94 4.40
C LEU A 35 9.25 -3.41 3.99
N GLN A 36 8.72 -4.38 4.73
CA GLN A 36 8.84 -5.81 4.40
C GLN A 36 8.23 -6.10 3.03
N ARG A 37 7.06 -5.53 2.69
CA ARG A 37 6.46 -5.62 1.34
C ARG A 37 7.39 -5.06 0.27
N ALA A 38 8.09 -3.96 0.53
CA ALA A 38 9.06 -3.41 -0.41
C ALA A 38 10.21 -4.39 -0.66
N PHE A 39 10.76 -5.00 0.39
CA PHE A 39 11.79 -6.04 0.25
C PHE A 39 11.28 -7.28 -0.50
N ILE A 40 10.08 -7.77 -0.17
CA ILE A 40 9.46 -8.90 -0.87
C ILE A 40 9.27 -8.57 -2.36
N GLY A 41 8.65 -7.43 -2.66
CA GLY A 41 8.35 -6.97 -4.01
C GLY A 41 9.59 -6.79 -4.88
N ALA A 42 10.68 -6.32 -4.27
CA ALA A 42 11.95 -6.07 -4.95
C ALA A 42 12.97 -7.21 -4.78
N ARG A 43 12.54 -8.40 -4.34
CA ARG A 43 13.40 -9.59 -4.14
C ARG A 43 14.67 -9.28 -3.33
N GLY A 44 14.49 -8.57 -2.22
CA GLY A 44 15.54 -8.19 -1.28
C GLY A 44 16.30 -6.91 -1.64
N LYS A 45 15.97 -6.24 -2.75
CA LYS A 45 16.70 -5.06 -3.23
C LYS A 45 15.76 -3.87 -3.54
N PRO A 46 14.99 -3.38 -2.56
CA PRO A 46 14.21 -2.17 -2.76
C PRO A 46 15.16 -0.97 -3.00
N ARG A 47 14.59 0.15 -3.46
CA ARG A 47 15.33 1.41 -3.58
C ARG A 47 16.02 1.76 -2.25
N SER A 48 17.23 2.31 -2.33
CA SER A 48 18.05 2.68 -1.15
C SER A 48 17.30 3.58 -0.19
N GLU A 49 16.58 4.58 -0.70
CA GLU A 49 15.83 5.53 0.14
C GLU A 49 14.74 4.83 0.97
N ILE A 50 14.18 3.75 0.45
CA ILE A 50 13.17 2.94 1.12
C ILE A 50 13.82 1.98 2.10
N ALA A 51 14.87 1.27 1.66
CA ALA A 51 15.63 0.33 2.48
C ALA A 51 16.19 0.99 3.76
N GLU A 52 16.68 2.22 3.62
CA GLU A 52 17.31 3.00 4.69
C GLU A 52 16.32 3.86 5.49
N ARG A 53 15.01 3.74 5.21
CA ARG A 53 13.95 4.58 5.83
C ARG A 53 14.25 6.08 5.73
N LEU A 54 14.67 6.53 4.56
CA LEU A 54 14.81 7.94 4.20
C LEU A 54 13.54 8.48 3.50
N GLU A 55 12.72 7.58 2.98
CA GLU A 55 11.41 7.87 2.39
C GLU A 55 10.37 6.86 2.90
N PRO A 56 9.13 7.30 3.18
CA PRO A 56 8.03 6.41 3.49
C PRO A 56 7.59 5.63 2.25
N ILE A 57 6.91 4.51 2.44
CA ILE A 57 6.19 3.84 1.35
C ILE A 57 5.00 4.70 0.96
N ASP A 58 4.90 5.12 -0.30
CA ASP A 58 3.80 5.97 -0.76
C ASP A 58 2.59 5.11 -1.12
N LEU A 59 1.63 5.08 -0.20
CA LEU A 59 0.38 4.34 -0.34
C LEU A 59 -0.65 5.18 -1.08
N ILE A 60 -1.26 4.56 -2.08
CA ILE A 60 -2.47 5.05 -2.71
C ILE A 60 -3.61 4.09 -2.40
N TYR A 61 -4.69 4.61 -1.86
CA TYR A 61 -5.91 3.84 -1.69
C TYR A 61 -6.82 4.00 -2.89
N VAL A 62 -7.23 2.88 -3.46
CA VAL A 62 -8.17 2.77 -4.58
C VAL A 62 -9.36 1.92 -4.16
N ASP A 63 -10.39 1.87 -5.00
CA ASP A 63 -11.48 0.90 -4.84
C ASP A 63 -10.94 -0.53 -4.76
N SER A 64 -11.48 -1.35 -3.87
CA SER A 64 -11.13 -2.78 -3.76
C SER A 64 -11.72 -3.62 -4.90
N VAL A 65 -12.29 -3.00 -5.93
CA VAL A 65 -12.93 -3.64 -7.07
C VAL A 65 -12.00 -3.54 -8.27
N MET A 66 -11.83 -4.65 -8.98
CA MET A 66 -10.94 -4.71 -10.15
C MET A 66 -11.47 -5.67 -11.21
N PHE A 67 -11.06 -5.43 -12.45
CA PHE A 67 -11.26 -6.33 -13.57
C PHE A 67 -9.94 -7.03 -13.91
N ILE A 68 -10.00 -8.35 -14.06
CA ILE A 68 -8.87 -9.19 -14.43
C ILE A 68 -9.05 -9.52 -15.92
N PRO A 69 -8.14 -9.07 -16.80
CA PRO A 69 -8.38 -9.04 -18.24
C PRO A 69 -8.34 -10.42 -18.91
N ASN A 70 -7.70 -11.41 -18.30
CA ASN A 70 -7.57 -12.76 -18.83
C ASN A 70 -7.11 -13.74 -17.74
N ASP A 71 -7.25 -15.04 -18.04
CA ASP A 71 -6.89 -16.12 -17.12
C ASP A 71 -5.39 -16.18 -16.84
N GLN A 72 -4.52 -15.75 -17.77
CA GLN A 72 -3.07 -15.74 -17.54
C GLN A 72 -2.67 -14.76 -16.43
N THR A 73 -3.33 -13.59 -16.36
CA THR A 73 -3.17 -12.66 -15.25
C THR A 73 -3.60 -13.35 -13.96
N LEU A 74 -4.78 -14.00 -13.95
CA LEU A 74 -5.31 -14.69 -12.77
C LEU A 74 -4.37 -15.79 -12.26
N ASP A 75 -3.84 -16.63 -13.15
CA ASP A 75 -2.91 -17.72 -12.83
C ASP A 75 -1.56 -17.23 -12.27
N ARG A 76 -1.23 -15.96 -12.50
CA ARG A 76 0.01 -15.32 -12.04
C ARG A 76 -0.18 -14.47 -10.78
N LEU A 77 -1.39 -14.43 -10.23
CA LEU A 77 -1.67 -13.78 -8.96
C LEU A 77 -1.43 -14.76 -7.81
N GLU A 78 -0.84 -14.25 -6.74
CA GLU A 78 -0.66 -14.97 -5.49
C GLU A 78 -1.10 -14.10 -4.32
N VAL A 79 -1.69 -14.74 -3.31
CA VAL A 79 -2.16 -14.07 -2.10
C VAL A 79 -1.31 -14.52 -0.93
N PHE A 80 -0.88 -13.56 -0.11
CA PHE A 80 -0.07 -13.86 1.06
C PHE A 80 -0.36 -12.96 2.25
N ARG A 81 -0.06 -13.47 3.43
CA ARG A 81 0.01 -12.75 4.71
C ARG A 81 1.47 -12.64 5.12
N ILE A 82 1.78 -11.57 5.84
CA ILE A 82 3.11 -11.32 6.37
C ILE A 82 3.14 -11.77 7.83
N ASN A 83 4.11 -12.62 8.19
CA ASN A 83 4.47 -13.09 9.54
C ASN A 83 3.40 -13.88 10.33
N ASP A 84 2.11 -13.74 10.03
CA ASP A 84 1.02 -14.31 10.83
C ASP A 84 -0.05 -14.95 9.93
N SER A 85 -0.38 -16.23 10.19
CA SER A 85 -1.44 -16.92 9.47
C SER A 85 -2.81 -16.36 9.75
N GLU A 86 -3.01 -15.73 10.91
CA GLU A 86 -4.27 -15.08 11.32
C GLU A 86 -4.23 -13.56 11.15
N GLY A 87 -3.15 -13.04 10.54
CA GLY A 87 -2.94 -11.62 10.34
C GLY A 87 -4.06 -10.95 9.54
N ASP A 88 -4.45 -9.76 10.00
CA ASP A 88 -5.50 -8.92 9.41
C ASP A 88 -5.12 -8.44 7.99
N ASN A 89 -3.83 -8.19 7.74
CA ASN A 89 -3.35 -7.66 6.47
C ASN A 89 -3.07 -8.77 5.47
N ILE A 90 -3.70 -8.67 4.30
CA ILE A 90 -3.54 -9.63 3.19
C ILE A 90 -3.12 -8.87 1.93
N SER A 91 -2.16 -9.43 1.22
CA SER A 91 -1.51 -8.79 0.08
C SER A 91 -1.59 -9.66 -1.16
N LEU A 92 -1.67 -9.00 -2.31
CA LEU A 92 -1.69 -9.60 -3.63
C LEU A 92 -0.35 -9.31 -4.30
N ARG A 93 0.31 -10.34 -4.85
CA ARG A 93 1.56 -10.21 -5.61
C ARG A 93 1.47 -10.91 -6.96
N ALA A 94 2.34 -10.51 -7.87
CA ALA A 94 2.53 -11.16 -9.16
C ALA A 94 3.66 -12.20 -9.06
N SER A 95 3.39 -13.47 -9.37
CA SER A 95 4.40 -14.56 -9.28
C SER A 95 5.54 -14.41 -10.30
N CYS A 96 5.27 -13.78 -11.45
CA CYS A 96 6.25 -13.57 -12.52
C CYS A 96 7.49 -12.75 -12.08
N CYS A 97 7.28 -11.65 -11.37
CA CYS A 97 8.35 -10.75 -10.93
C CYS A 97 8.43 -10.58 -9.40
N GLY A 98 7.46 -11.06 -8.64
CA GLY A 98 7.38 -10.90 -7.19
C GLY A 98 6.74 -9.59 -6.72
N ALA A 99 6.42 -8.66 -7.65
CA ALA A 99 5.86 -7.36 -7.33
C ALA A 99 4.60 -7.46 -6.46
N VAL A 100 4.60 -6.75 -5.33
CA VAL A 100 3.41 -6.61 -4.47
C VAL A 100 2.52 -5.54 -5.09
N LEU A 101 1.34 -5.93 -5.57
CA LEU A 101 0.44 -5.08 -6.34
C LEU A 101 -0.44 -4.21 -5.44
N CYS A 102 -1.04 -4.84 -4.43
CA CYS A 102 -1.93 -4.18 -3.50
C CYS A 102 -2.09 -4.97 -2.19
N THR A 103 -2.60 -4.30 -1.16
CA THR A 103 -2.90 -4.89 0.15
C THR A 103 -4.22 -4.37 0.69
N GLU A 104 -5.01 -5.23 1.33
CA GLU A 104 -6.08 -4.80 2.21
C GLU A 104 -5.45 -4.34 3.54
N ASN A 105 -5.86 -3.16 4.02
CA ASN A 105 -5.47 -2.65 5.33
C ASN A 105 -6.65 -2.84 6.29
N GLN A 106 -6.73 -4.00 6.93
CA GLN A 106 -7.90 -4.34 7.74
C GLN A 106 -7.93 -3.64 9.10
N GLN A 107 -6.87 -2.94 9.50
CA GLN A 107 -6.83 -2.16 10.74
C GLN A 107 -7.92 -1.07 10.80
N PHE A 108 -8.38 -0.58 9.64
CA PHE A 108 -9.47 0.40 9.54
C PHE A 108 -10.82 -0.22 9.13
N HIS A 109 -10.93 -1.56 9.13
CA HIS A 109 -12.10 -2.31 8.67
C HIS A 109 -12.61 -1.80 7.32
N THR A 110 -11.79 -1.92 6.27
CA THR A 110 -12.00 -1.28 4.96
C THR A 110 -12.72 -2.22 3.98
N PRO A 111 -14.07 -2.24 3.91
CA PRO A 111 -14.75 -3.17 3.01
C PRO A 111 -14.57 -2.82 1.52
N HIS A 112 -14.23 -1.57 1.21
CA HIS A 112 -14.34 -1.04 -0.16
C HIS A 112 -13.04 -0.45 -0.71
N SER A 113 -11.92 -0.62 0.00
CA SER A 113 -10.65 -0.02 -0.41
C SER A 113 -9.47 -0.95 -0.20
N MET A 114 -8.47 -0.81 -1.06
CA MET A 114 -7.18 -1.47 -0.97
C MET A 114 -6.08 -0.44 -1.23
N ALA A 115 -4.89 -0.65 -0.67
CA ALA A 115 -3.73 0.17 -0.94
C ALA A 115 -2.88 -0.44 -2.06
N THR A 116 -2.35 0.40 -2.95
CA THR A 116 -1.25 0.12 -3.88
C THR A 116 -0.11 1.11 -3.63
N PHE A 117 0.98 1.02 -4.39
CA PHE A 117 2.26 1.69 -4.08
C PHE A 117 2.77 2.43 -5.31
N THR A 118 3.18 3.71 -5.21
CA THR A 118 3.77 4.43 -6.37
C THR A 118 5.29 4.35 -6.44
N ASN A 119 5.94 4.16 -5.29
CA ASN A 119 7.38 4.21 -5.17
C ASN A 119 8.00 2.83 -5.01
N LEU A 120 7.25 1.78 -5.38
CA LEU A 120 7.66 0.38 -5.49
C LEU A 120 7.42 -0.13 -6.93
N ASP A 121 7.75 -1.40 -7.18
CA ASP A 121 7.68 -2.03 -8.51
C ASP A 121 6.30 -2.62 -8.90
N PRO A 122 5.18 -1.93 -8.64
CA PRO A 122 4.11 -1.90 -9.64
C PRO A 122 3.96 -0.50 -10.28
N GLU A 123 3.71 -0.46 -11.59
CA GLU A 123 3.28 0.76 -12.27
C GLU A 123 1.79 1.00 -11.99
N VAL A 124 1.47 2.15 -11.40
CA VAL A 124 0.09 2.58 -11.13
C VAL A 124 -0.26 3.73 -12.08
N ASN A 125 -1.25 3.52 -12.94
CA ASN A 125 -1.77 4.54 -13.84
C ASN A 125 -3.20 4.89 -13.44
N CYS A 126 -3.34 6.07 -12.85
CA CYS A 126 -4.56 6.60 -12.26
C CYS A 126 -4.64 8.12 -12.50
N GLU A 127 -5.83 8.69 -12.33
CA GLU A 127 -6.08 10.14 -12.36
C GLU A 127 -5.63 10.77 -11.03
N PHE A 128 -4.35 11.14 -10.95
CA PHE A 128 -3.77 11.76 -9.74
C PHE A 128 -4.06 13.25 -9.58
N GLU A 129 -4.54 13.93 -10.63
CA GLU A 129 -4.73 15.39 -10.66
C GLU A 129 -5.67 15.90 -9.54
N ALA A 130 -6.64 15.08 -9.15
CA ALA A 130 -7.61 15.41 -8.10
C ALA A 130 -7.14 15.04 -6.68
N LEU A 131 -5.99 14.38 -6.53
CA LEU A 131 -5.46 13.98 -5.24
C LEU A 131 -4.28 14.88 -4.85
N PRO A 132 -4.29 15.44 -3.63
CA PRO A 132 -3.12 16.12 -3.13
C PRO A 132 -1.91 15.15 -3.12
N GLN A 133 -0.71 15.71 -3.31
CA GLN A 133 0.52 15.00 -2.95
C GLN A 133 0.38 14.49 -1.51
N THR A 134 1.02 13.35 -1.21
CA THR A 134 1.01 12.64 0.07
C THR A 134 0.55 13.52 1.25
N SER A 135 -0.62 13.24 1.81
CA SER A 135 -1.29 14.19 2.74
C SER A 135 -0.72 14.16 4.16
N CYS A 136 -0.14 13.03 4.56
CA CYS A 136 0.40 12.76 5.89
C CYS A 136 1.26 11.50 5.87
N HIS A 137 1.99 11.28 6.96
CA HIS A 137 2.70 10.03 7.23
C HIS A 137 2.03 9.27 8.36
N LEU A 138 1.73 7.99 8.13
CA LEU A 138 1.10 7.09 9.09
C LEU A 138 2.14 6.14 9.68
N PHE A 139 1.89 5.69 10.90
CA PHE A 139 2.71 4.71 11.63
C PHE A 139 4.16 5.19 11.81
N THR A 140 4.35 6.48 12.02
CA THR A 140 5.69 7.07 12.24
C THR A 140 6.36 6.55 13.52
N CYS A 141 5.60 5.91 14.42
CA CYS A 141 6.15 5.21 15.57
C CYS A 141 7.12 4.08 15.22
N ASP A 142 7.05 3.52 14.02
CA ASP A 142 7.95 2.46 13.54
C ASP A 142 9.28 3.01 13.02
N TRP A 143 9.42 4.34 12.94
CA TRP A 143 10.68 5.01 12.68
C TRP A 143 11.27 5.46 14.00
N SER A 144 12.60 5.61 14.05
CA SER A 144 13.20 6.31 15.19
C SER A 144 12.80 7.77 15.21
N GLU A 145 12.86 8.36 16.41
CA GLU A 145 12.70 9.80 16.57
C GLU A 145 13.64 10.58 15.65
N LYS A 146 14.91 10.15 15.53
CA LYS A 146 15.87 10.74 14.60
C LYS A 146 15.40 10.63 13.15
N GLY A 147 14.89 9.47 12.72
CA GLY A 147 14.38 9.26 11.36
C GLY A 147 13.14 10.09 11.07
N ALA A 148 12.17 10.12 11.99
CA ALA A 148 10.96 10.91 11.90
C ALA A 148 11.27 12.42 11.82
N ASN A 149 12.21 12.91 12.63
CA ASN A 149 12.66 14.31 12.59
C ASN A 149 13.40 14.63 11.29
N ALA A 150 14.27 13.72 10.81
CA ALA A 150 14.96 13.89 9.54
C ALA A 150 13.99 13.96 8.35
N LEU A 151 12.93 13.14 8.36
CA LEU A 151 11.86 13.20 7.36
C LEU A 151 11.15 14.56 7.38
N ALA A 152 10.71 15.02 8.57
CA ALA A 152 10.09 16.33 8.70
C ALA A 152 11.00 17.46 8.21
N GLN A 153 12.28 17.43 8.57
CA GLN A 153 13.23 18.45 8.15
C GLN A 153 13.40 18.46 6.62
N LYS A 154 13.60 17.29 5.99
CA LYS A 154 13.68 17.15 4.53
C LYS A 154 12.43 17.72 3.86
N GLU A 155 11.25 17.52 4.44
CA GLU A 155 10.00 18.06 3.89
C GLU A 155 9.86 19.57 4.04
N VAL A 156 10.27 20.15 5.17
CA VAL A 156 10.33 21.61 5.32
C VAL A 156 11.27 22.22 4.27
N GLU A 157 12.41 21.59 4.00
CA GLU A 157 13.36 22.06 2.99
C GLU A 157 12.80 21.98 1.56
N LEU A 158 11.96 20.99 1.25
CA LEU A 158 11.41 20.76 -0.08
C LEU A 158 10.05 21.43 -0.33
N PHE A 159 9.22 21.57 0.71
CA PHE A 159 7.81 21.95 0.62
C PHE A 159 7.43 23.11 1.54
N GLU A 160 8.39 23.74 2.22
CA GLU A 160 8.20 24.81 3.22
C GLU A 160 7.52 24.38 4.53
N GLU A 161 6.80 23.25 4.53
CA GLU A 161 6.13 22.66 5.70
C GLU A 161 6.32 21.14 5.71
N ALA A 162 6.53 20.57 6.91
CA ALA A 162 6.52 19.12 7.11
C ALA A 162 5.09 18.59 7.06
N ARG A 163 4.90 17.42 6.43
CA ARG A 163 3.59 16.78 6.46
C ARG A 163 3.29 16.27 7.87
N PRO A 164 2.01 16.23 8.29
CA PRO A 164 1.63 15.68 9.58
C PRO A 164 2.11 14.24 9.77
N GLN A 165 2.72 13.97 10.92
CA GLN A 165 3.19 12.64 11.31
C GLN A 165 2.24 12.04 12.35
N ILE A 166 1.59 10.93 11.99
CA ILE A 166 0.60 10.24 12.81
C ILE A 166 1.23 8.94 13.31
N PHE A 167 1.53 8.90 14.60
CA PHE A 167 2.30 7.82 15.21
C PHE A 167 1.45 6.56 15.35
N HIS A 168 0.22 6.69 15.85
CA HIS A 168 -0.65 5.55 16.09
C HIS A 168 -2.05 5.80 15.52
N PRO A 169 -2.25 5.64 14.20
CA PRO A 169 -3.52 5.96 13.55
C PRO A 169 -4.76 5.35 14.23
N ALA A 170 -4.68 4.09 14.68
CA ALA A 170 -5.79 3.42 15.38
C ALA A 170 -6.10 3.99 16.78
N LYS A 171 -5.17 4.72 17.40
CA LYS A 171 -5.38 5.43 18.67
C LYS A 171 -5.79 6.89 18.47
N GLU A 172 -5.71 7.37 17.23
CA GLU A 172 -5.93 8.76 16.84
C GLU A 172 -7.16 8.93 15.94
N LEU A 173 -8.23 8.15 16.16
CA LEU A 173 -9.44 8.20 15.32
C LEU A 173 -10.16 9.56 15.29
N GLN A 174 -9.81 10.47 16.19
CA GLN A 174 -10.32 11.86 16.21
C GLN A 174 -9.46 12.82 15.38
N ASN A 175 -8.28 12.38 14.92
CA ASN A 175 -7.43 13.16 14.03
C ASN A 175 -8.16 13.36 12.68
N PRO A 176 -8.34 14.59 12.18
CA PRO A 176 -9.08 14.85 10.94
C PRO A 176 -8.55 14.07 9.72
N LEU A 177 -7.24 13.82 9.65
CA LEU A 177 -6.63 13.05 8.55
C LEU A 177 -6.97 11.56 8.65
N VAL A 178 -7.02 11.00 9.87
CA VAL A 178 -7.46 9.62 10.11
C VAL A 178 -8.96 9.50 9.82
N GLN A 179 -9.77 10.50 10.18
CA GLN A 179 -11.19 10.53 9.83
C GLN A 179 -11.40 10.60 8.32
N ALA A 180 -10.64 11.42 7.60
CA ALA A 180 -10.68 11.50 6.15
C ALA A 180 -10.30 10.15 5.50
N LEU A 181 -9.24 9.51 5.98
CA LEU A 181 -8.81 8.18 5.58
C LEU A 181 -9.94 7.15 5.76
N VAL A 182 -10.48 7.03 6.98
CA VAL A 182 -11.56 6.08 7.28
C VAL A 182 -12.81 6.36 6.44
N THR A 183 -13.20 7.63 6.31
CA THR A 183 -14.36 8.04 5.51
C THR A 183 -14.19 7.62 4.06
N ALA A 184 -13.00 7.89 3.48
CA ALA A 184 -12.68 7.49 2.12
C ALA A 184 -12.81 5.98 1.93
N PHE A 185 -12.43 5.19 2.94
CA PHE A 185 -12.46 3.73 2.87
C PHE A 185 -13.86 3.11 2.92
N GLN A 186 -14.81 3.82 3.51
CA GLN A 186 -16.21 3.40 3.60
C GLN A 186 -17.02 3.74 2.35
N LEU A 187 -16.47 4.55 1.42
CA LEU A 187 -17.16 4.85 0.16
C LEU A 187 -17.15 3.61 -0.74
N PRO A 188 -18.33 3.09 -1.12
CA PRO A 188 -18.42 1.94 -2.03
C PRO A 188 -17.97 2.32 -3.44
N ALA A 189 -17.40 1.35 -4.15
CA ALA A 189 -17.04 1.51 -5.54
C ALA A 189 -18.31 1.66 -6.41
N ALA A 190 -18.40 2.74 -7.19
CA ALA A 190 -19.47 2.91 -8.16
C ALA A 190 -19.22 2.01 -9.38
N HIS A 191 -19.73 0.78 -9.34
CA HIS A 191 -19.65 -0.17 -10.46
C HIS A 191 -20.94 -0.99 -10.57
N ASN A 192 -21.40 -1.21 -11.79
CA ASN A 192 -22.65 -1.93 -12.09
C ASN A 192 -22.44 -3.16 -12.98
N SER A 193 -21.19 -3.60 -13.18
CA SER A 193 -20.86 -4.70 -14.11
C SER A 193 -20.46 -5.96 -13.36
N GLU A 194 -21.02 -7.09 -13.79
CA GLU A 194 -20.71 -8.44 -13.29
C GLU A 194 -19.28 -8.90 -13.65
N GLN A 195 -18.57 -8.15 -14.50
CA GLN A 195 -17.19 -8.48 -14.91
C GLN A 195 -16.15 -8.11 -13.84
N PHE A 196 -16.51 -7.28 -12.86
CA PHE A 196 -15.58 -6.90 -11.80
C PHE A 196 -15.64 -7.87 -10.63
N THR A 197 -14.49 -8.09 -9.99
CA THR A 197 -14.36 -8.83 -8.75
C THR A 197 -13.82 -7.91 -7.65
N THR A 198 -14.23 -8.15 -6.41
CA THR A 198 -13.61 -7.50 -5.25
C THR A 198 -12.32 -8.22 -4.86
N PHE A 199 -11.39 -7.51 -4.21
CA PHE A 199 -10.19 -8.12 -3.62
C PHE A 199 -10.57 -9.29 -2.71
N LYS A 200 -11.60 -9.10 -1.87
CA LYS A 200 -12.15 -10.13 -0.99
C LYS A 200 -12.61 -11.38 -1.75
N GLN A 201 -13.43 -11.22 -2.79
CA GLN A 201 -13.91 -12.36 -3.59
C GLN A 201 -12.75 -13.06 -4.30
N LEU A 202 -11.81 -12.29 -4.87
CA LEU A 202 -10.63 -12.83 -5.52
C LEU A 202 -9.84 -13.74 -4.57
N ARG A 203 -9.54 -13.27 -3.36
CA ARG A 203 -8.73 -14.05 -2.40
C ARG A 203 -9.45 -15.25 -1.80
N GLU A 204 -10.78 -15.26 -1.73
CA GLU A 204 -11.56 -16.40 -1.21
C GLU A 204 -11.38 -17.67 -2.06
N HIS A 205 -10.95 -17.53 -3.32
CA HIS A 205 -10.69 -18.63 -4.24
C HIS A 205 -9.20 -18.97 -4.40
N MET A 206 -8.33 -18.32 -3.63
CA MET A 206 -6.88 -18.47 -3.77
C MET A 206 -6.27 -19.06 -2.50
N ARG A 207 -5.19 -19.82 -2.67
CA ARG A 207 -4.36 -20.24 -1.55
C ARG A 207 -3.69 -19.01 -0.95
N VAL A 208 -3.74 -18.89 0.38
CA VAL A 208 -3.06 -17.84 1.13
C VAL A 208 -1.79 -18.42 1.72
N ASP A 209 -0.64 -17.91 1.31
CA ASP A 209 0.64 -18.26 1.92
C ASP A 209 0.98 -17.35 3.09
N VAL A 210 1.79 -17.83 4.04
CA VAL A 210 2.40 -17.00 5.08
C VAL A 210 3.85 -16.79 4.72
N VAL A 211 4.27 -15.54 4.67
CA VAL A 211 5.61 -15.13 4.25
C VAL A 211 6.27 -14.37 5.40
N ASP A 212 7.40 -14.86 5.86
CA ASP A 212 8.25 -14.28 6.90
C ASP A 212 9.58 -13.73 6.33
N ASP A 213 9.77 -13.82 5.02
CA ASP A 213 10.94 -13.26 4.31
C ASP A 213 11.17 -11.80 4.71
N TYR A 214 12.44 -11.46 4.96
CA TYR A 214 12.92 -10.12 5.33
C TYR A 214 12.31 -9.53 6.62
N PHE A 215 11.65 -10.33 7.46
CA PHE A 215 11.10 -9.88 8.74
C PHE A 215 12.16 -9.19 9.61
N ASP A 216 13.30 -9.86 9.83
CA ASP A 216 14.37 -9.31 10.64
C ASP A 216 14.89 -8.00 10.05
N VAL A 217 15.11 -7.93 8.73
CA VAL A 217 15.63 -6.72 8.07
C VAL A 217 14.66 -5.54 8.20
N SER A 218 13.36 -5.77 8.03
CA SER A 218 12.36 -4.70 8.12
C SER A 218 12.16 -4.19 9.56
N HIS A 219 12.41 -5.05 10.57
CA HIS A 219 12.23 -4.75 12.00
C HIS A 219 13.54 -4.45 12.75
N GLU A 220 14.70 -4.76 12.21
CA GLU A 220 16.01 -4.51 12.83
C GLU A 220 16.37 -3.01 12.81
N VAL A 221 15.95 -2.30 11.76
CA VAL A 221 16.09 -0.83 11.69
C VAL A 221 15.39 -0.14 12.88
N PHE A 222 14.35 -0.76 13.45
CA PHE A 222 13.69 -0.28 14.65
C PHE A 222 14.53 -0.50 15.92
N ARG A 223 15.22 -1.66 16.03
CA ARG A 223 15.99 -2.02 17.23
C ARG A 223 17.26 -1.18 17.40
N LEU A 224 17.97 -0.88 16.33
CA LEU A 224 19.20 -0.08 16.38
C LEU A 224 18.95 1.39 16.69
N ALA A 225 17.71 1.85 16.50
CA ALA A 225 17.38 3.27 16.58
C ALA A 225 16.66 3.65 17.89
N GLN A 226 16.48 2.67 18.79
CA GLN A 226 16.10 2.85 20.20
C GLN A 226 17.30 2.78 21.17
N GLN A 227 18.51 2.53 20.65
CA GLN A 227 19.78 2.57 21.40
C GLN A 227 20.48 3.90 21.18
#